data_AF-A0A8X6YZL0-F1
#
_entry.id   AF-A0A8X6YZL0-F1
#
_cell.length_a   1.000
_cell.length_b   1.000
_cell.length_c   1.000
_cell.angle_alpha   90.00
_cell.angle_beta   90.00
_cell.angle_gamma   90.00
#
_symmetry.space_group_name_H-M   'P 1'
#
loop_
_entity.id
_entity.type
_entity.pdbx_description
1 polymer ?
#
loop_
_entity_poly.entity_id
_entity_poly.type
_entity_poly.pdbx_seq_one_letter_code
_entity_poly.pdbx_strand_id
1 'polypeptide(L)'
;MDKKDLVTRIARWALLLEEYDYEIVHRSGQRMQHVDALSRYPVTIITSDTLTAKLQRGQQEDENIQNLKSLIGTNNATDFFTKSEILYKYVDGRELIAAPRDM
;
A
#
# COMPACT_ATOMS: atom_id res chain seq x y z
N MET A 1 -1.61 -2.22 36.68
CA MET A 1 -3.09 -2.15 36.72
C MET A 1 -3.51 -2.65 38.09
N ASP A 2 -4.23 -1.85 38.88
CA ASP A 2 -4.64 -2.32 40.21
C ASP A 2 -5.79 -3.32 40.09
N LYS A 3 -5.81 -4.34 40.96
CA LYS A 3 -6.82 -5.41 40.95
C LYS A 3 -8.27 -4.90 41.05
N LYS A 4 -8.44 -3.67 41.56
CA LYS A 4 -9.73 -2.98 41.70
C LYS A 4 -10.25 -2.40 40.37
N ASP A 5 -9.37 -2.18 39.40
CA ASP A 5 -9.71 -1.56 38.10
C ASP A 5 -10.08 -2.62 37.03
N LEU A 6 -9.89 -3.90 37.34
CA LEU A 6 -10.15 -4.98 36.40
C LEU A 6 -11.64 -5.34 36.38
N VAL A 7 -12.40 -4.64 35.54
CA VAL A 7 -13.80 -5.01 35.26
C VAL A 7 -13.83 -6.35 34.52
N THR A 8 -14.75 -7.25 34.88
CA THR A 8 -14.86 -8.59 34.27
C THR A 8 -14.89 -8.58 32.74
N ARG A 9 -15.46 -7.52 32.15
CA ARG A 9 -15.54 -7.31 30.69
C ARG A 9 -14.18 -7.18 30.00
N ILE A 10 -13.16 -6.67 30.70
CA ILE A 10 -11.82 -6.43 30.14
C ILE A 10 -10.77 -7.41 30.67
N ALA A 11 -11.10 -8.19 31.70
CA ALA A 11 -10.17 -9.11 32.35
C ALA A 11 -9.47 -10.08 31.38
N ARG A 12 -10.24 -10.70 30.48
CA ARG A 12 -9.68 -11.61 29.47
C ARG A 12 -8.70 -10.92 28.54
N TRP A 13 -8.97 -9.68 28.15
CA TRP A 13 -8.10 -8.91 27.25
C TRP A 13 -6.86 -8.39 27.97
N ALA A 14 -6.98 -7.98 29.23
CA ALA A 14 -5.84 -7.55 30.04
C ALA A 14 -4.80 -8.67 30.20
N LEU A 15 -5.25 -9.92 30.45
CA LEU A 15 -4.36 -11.09 30.50
C LEU A 15 -3.64 -11.34 29.18
N LEU A 16 -4.34 -11.17 28.05
CA LEU A 16 -3.72 -11.33 26.73
C LEU A 16 -2.71 -10.22 26.43
N LEU A 17 -3.02 -8.99 26.84
CA LEU A 17 -2.16 -7.83 26.59
C LEU A 17 -0.94 -7.79 27.53
N GLU A 18 -0.96 -8.52 28.64
CA GLU A 18 0.17 -8.64 29.59
C GLU A 18 1.45 -9.20 28.92
N GLU A 19 1.32 -9.91 27.80
CA GLU A 19 2.45 -10.39 27.00
C GLU A 19 3.21 -9.27 26.27
N TYR A 20 2.66 -8.05 26.23
CA TYR A 20 3.21 -6.91 25.49
C TYR A 20 3.68 -5.81 26.44
N ASP A 21 4.73 -5.10 26.06
CA ASP A 21 5.13 -3.86 26.73
C ASP A 21 4.31 -2.69 26.14
N TYR A 22 3.32 -2.21 26.90
CA TYR A 22 2.42 -1.14 26.45
C TYR A 22 2.09 -0.14 27.57
N GLU A 23 1.82 1.10 27.14
CA GLU A 23 1.34 2.17 28.01
C GLU A 23 -0.10 2.55 27.66
N ILE A 24 -0.95 2.71 28.67
CA ILE A 24 -2.33 3.17 28.50
C ILE A 24 -2.34 4.70 28.46
N VAL A 25 -2.53 5.27 27.27
CA VAL A 25 -2.58 6.72 27.05
C VAL A 25 -3.96 7.15 26.57
N HIS A 26 -4.61 8.05 27.30
CA HIS A 26 -5.86 8.68 26.85
C HIS A 26 -5.61 9.59 25.64
N ARG A 27 -6.41 9.42 24.57
CA ARG A 27 -6.38 10.28 23.37
C ARG A 27 -7.77 10.85 23.11
N SER A 28 -7.83 12.17 22.94
CA SER A 28 -9.07 12.85 22.51
C SER A 28 -9.54 12.33 21.16
N GLY A 29 -10.86 12.25 20.95
CA GLY A 29 -11.46 11.78 19.69
C GLY A 29 -10.99 12.56 18.46
N GLN A 30 -10.69 13.85 18.59
CA GLN A 30 -10.11 14.65 17.50
C GLN A 30 -8.76 14.11 17.00
N ARG A 31 -8.00 13.44 17.88
CA ARG A 31 -6.72 12.80 17.55
C ARG A 31 -6.87 11.34 17.09
N MET A 32 -8.09 10.83 17.04
CA MET A 32 -8.41 9.44 16.66
C MET A 32 -9.30 9.36 15.41
N GLN A 33 -9.44 10.45 14.63
CA GLN A 33 -10.25 10.50 13.42
C GLN A 33 -9.87 9.41 12.40
N HIS A 34 -8.58 9.08 12.29
CA HIS A 34 -8.10 7.99 11.43
C HIS A 34 -8.64 6.63 11.88
N VAL A 35 -8.66 6.35 13.19
CA VAL A 35 -9.23 5.11 13.74
C VAL A 35 -10.74 5.07 13.52
N ASP A 36 -11.46 6.16 13.79
CA ASP A 36 -12.90 6.24 13.58
C ASP A 36 -13.26 5.99 12.11
N ALA A 37 -12.56 6.64 11.17
CA ALA A 37 -12.74 6.42 9.74
C ALA A 37 -12.50 4.95 9.35
N LEU A 38 -11.37 4.36 9.74
CA LEU A 38 -11.06 2.96 9.42
C LEU A 38 -12.04 1.96 10.05
N SER A 39 -12.59 2.27 11.22
CA SER A 39 -13.58 1.40 11.88
C SER A 39 -14.95 1.43 11.20
N ARG A 40 -15.37 2.60 10.66
CA ARG A 40 -16.64 2.80 9.97
C ARG A 40 -16.61 2.36 8.51
N TYR A 41 -15.44 2.51 7.89
CA TYR A 41 -15.13 2.03 6.56
C TYR A 41 -14.10 0.92 6.74
N PRO A 42 -14.50 -0.29 7.21
CA PRO A 42 -13.59 -1.42 7.25
C PRO A 42 -13.10 -1.59 5.84
N VAL A 43 -11.87 -1.14 5.60
CA VAL A 43 -11.22 -1.21 4.30
C VAL A 43 -11.20 -2.69 4.00
N THR A 44 -12.09 -3.13 3.12
CA THR A 44 -11.89 -4.35 2.36
C THR A 44 -10.44 -4.26 1.94
N ILE A 45 -9.64 -5.17 2.49
CA ILE A 45 -8.23 -5.41 2.17
C ILE A 45 -8.00 -4.87 0.76
N ILE A 46 -6.99 -4.01 0.57
CA ILE A 46 -6.51 -3.66 -0.76
C ILE A 46 -5.99 -4.99 -1.35
N THR A 47 -6.91 -5.85 -1.80
CA THR A 47 -6.65 -7.15 -2.42
C THR A 47 -6.17 -6.93 -3.85
N SER A 48 -6.48 -5.76 -4.38
CA SER A 48 -6.01 -5.27 -5.66
C SER A 48 -5.52 -3.84 -5.47
N ASP A 49 -4.23 -3.64 -5.69
CA ASP A 49 -3.68 -2.30 -5.87
C ASP A 49 -4.34 -1.66 -7.10
N THR A 50 -5.40 -0.89 -6.83
CA THR A 50 -6.23 -0.25 -7.87
C THR A 50 -5.42 0.69 -8.75
N LEU A 51 -4.32 1.26 -8.24
CA LEU A 51 -3.42 2.10 -9.01
C LEU A 51 -2.58 1.24 -9.96
N THR A 52 -1.97 0.16 -9.46
CA THR A 52 -1.24 -0.80 -10.30
C THR A 52 -2.13 -1.39 -11.39
N ALA A 53 -3.38 -1.75 -11.08
CA ALA A 53 -4.33 -2.26 -12.08
C ALA A 53 -4.67 -1.22 -13.16
N LYS A 54 -4.84 0.05 -12.79
CA LYS A 54 -5.07 1.14 -13.75
C LYS A 54 -3.83 1.39 -14.61
N LEU A 55 -2.64 1.41 -14.01
CA LEU A 55 -1.37 1.58 -14.71
C LEU A 55 -1.13 0.45 -15.72
N GLN A 56 -1.33 -0.81 -15.29
CA GLN A 56 -1.21 -1.98 -16.17
C GLN A 56 -2.16 -1.88 -17.37
N ARG A 57 -3.44 -1.53 -17.13
CA ARG A 57 -4.43 -1.36 -18.20
C ARG A 57 -4.02 -0.24 -19.16
N GLY A 58 -3.71 0.95 -18.65
CA GLY A 58 -3.30 2.07 -19.50
C GLY A 58 -2.04 1.75 -20.31
N GLN A 59 -1.07 1.06 -19.73
CA GLN A 59 0.11 0.60 -20.47
C GLN A 59 -0.19 -0.49 -21.50
N GLN A 60 -1.21 -1.33 -21.27
CA GLN A 60 -1.65 -2.35 -22.21
C GLN A 60 -2.30 -1.73 -23.45
N GLU A 61 -3.04 -0.65 -23.27
CA GLU A 61 -3.74 0.08 -24.32
C GLU A 61 -2.81 1.05 -25.10
N ASP A 62 -1.68 1.47 -24.50
CA ASP A 62 -0.70 2.35 -25.15
C ASP A 62 0.25 1.58 -26.09
N GLU A 63 0.06 1.76 -27.41
CA GLU A 63 0.85 1.11 -28.46
C GLU A 63 2.37 1.38 -28.34
N ASN A 64 2.77 2.59 -27.94
CA ASN A 64 4.19 2.93 -27.82
C ASN A 64 4.83 2.17 -26.66
N ILE A 65 4.12 2.08 -25.53
CA ILE A 65 4.58 1.31 -24.38
C ILE A 65 4.68 -0.18 -24.71
N GLN A 66 3.75 -0.73 -25.49
CA GLN A 66 3.84 -2.12 -25.96
C GLN A 66 5.06 -2.36 -26.88
N ASN A 67 5.34 -1.42 -27.78
CA ASN A 67 6.53 -1.47 -28.63
C ASN A 67 7.82 -1.39 -27.81
N LEU A 68 7.84 -0.59 -26.74
CA LEU A 68 8.99 -0.53 -25.83
C LEU A 68 9.17 -1.83 -25.06
N LYS A 69 8.08 -2.47 -24.60
CA LYS A 69 8.14 -3.78 -23.92
C LYS A 69 8.69 -4.88 -24.82
N SER A 70 8.34 -4.92 -26.11
CA SER A 70 8.84 -5.94 -27.04
C SER A 70 10.33 -5.77 -27.38
N LEU A 71 10.87 -4.55 -27.23
CA LEU A 71 12.28 -4.24 -27.42
C LEU A 71 13.17 -4.62 -26.23
N ILE A 72 12.58 -4.97 -25.08
CA ILE A 72 13.34 -5.43 -23.90
C ILE A 72 13.94 -6.80 -24.22
N GLY A 73 15.27 -6.85 -24.37
CA GLY A 73 16.05 -8.09 -24.58
C GLY A 73 16.56 -8.34 -26.00
N THR A 74 16.18 -7.52 -27.00
CA THR A 74 16.58 -7.72 -28.41
C THR A 74 17.86 -7.01 -28.86
N ASN A 75 18.49 -6.18 -28.01
CA ASN A 75 19.92 -5.76 -27.98
C ASN A 75 20.10 -4.28 -27.56
N ASN A 76 21.16 -4.04 -26.77
CA ASN A 76 21.72 -2.78 -26.24
C ASN A 76 20.85 -1.86 -25.37
N ALA A 77 21.08 -1.97 -24.05
CA ALA A 77 21.02 -0.91 -23.04
C ALA A 77 19.89 0.11 -23.21
N THR A 78 18.66 -0.36 -23.25
CA THR A 78 17.52 0.50 -23.00
C THR A 78 17.45 0.74 -21.50
N ASP A 79 17.35 1.99 -21.05
CA ASP A 79 17.09 2.33 -19.65
C ASP A 79 15.72 1.82 -19.16
N PHE A 80 15.01 1.03 -19.97
CA PHE A 80 13.66 0.55 -19.73
C PHE A 80 13.68 -0.86 -19.14
N PHE A 81 12.84 -1.09 -18.14
CA PHE A 81 12.70 -2.38 -17.47
C PHE A 81 11.30 -2.57 -16.93
N THR A 82 10.91 -3.81 -16.61
CA THR A 82 9.56 -4.14 -16.14
C THR A 82 9.60 -4.59 -14.68
N LYS A 83 8.67 -4.09 -13.86
CA LYS A 83 8.44 -4.54 -12.47
C LYS A 83 6.94 -4.73 -12.26
N SER A 84 6.53 -5.92 -11.84
CA SER A 84 5.11 -6.27 -11.66
C SER A 84 4.26 -5.97 -12.91
N GLU A 85 4.76 -6.35 -14.09
CA GLU A 85 4.15 -6.09 -15.40
C GLU A 85 4.02 -4.60 -15.81
N ILE A 86 4.53 -3.66 -15.02
CA ILE A 86 4.57 -2.23 -15.34
C ILE A 86 5.95 -1.87 -15.89
N LEU A 87 5.97 -1.09 -16.99
CA LEU A 87 7.17 -0.55 -17.62
C LEU A 87 7.70 0.67 -16.85
N TYR A 88 8.99 0.68 -16.58
CA TYR A 88 9.76 1.75 -15.97
C TYR A 88 10.91 2.19 -16.88
N LYS A 89 11.42 3.39 -16.61
CA LYS A 89 12.66 3.92 -17.18
C LYS A 89 13.58 4.41 -16.05
N TYR A 90 14.87 4.13 -16.17
CA TYR A 90 15.89 4.70 -15.32
C TYR A 90 16.28 6.10 -15.84
N VAL A 91 16.11 7.13 -15.01
CA VAL A 91 16.45 8.52 -15.35
C VAL A 91 17.14 9.15 -14.15
N ASP A 92 18.37 9.63 -14.32
CA ASP A 92 19.16 10.31 -13.28
C ASP A 92 19.26 9.54 -11.95
N GLY A 93 19.45 8.21 -12.02
CA GLY A 93 19.53 7.38 -10.80
C GLY A 93 18.18 6.97 -10.22
N ARG A 94 17.06 7.28 -10.88
CA ARG A 94 15.70 7.04 -10.38
C ARG A 94 14.89 6.13 -11.31
N GLU A 95 14.10 5.26 -10.69
CA GLU A 95 13.11 4.43 -11.37
C GLU A 95 11.82 5.23 -11.57
N LEU A 96 11.48 5.57 -12.82
CA LEU A 96 10.26 6.29 -13.16
C LEU A 96 9.30 5.40 -13.93
N ILE A 97 8.01 5.48 -13.61
CA ILE A 97 6.97 4.75 -14.34
C ILE A 97 6.80 5.38 -15.73
N ALA A 98 6.72 4.56 -16.77
CA ALA A 98 6.27 5.02 -18.08
C ALA A 98 4.76 5.29 -18.02
N ALA A 99 4.38 6.56 -17.88
CA ALA A 99 2.98 6.97 -17.82
C ALA A 99 2.30 6.77 -19.19
N PRO A 100 1.16 6.07 -19.27
CA PRO A 100 0.32 6.01 -20.46
C PRO A 100 -0.17 7.40 -20.87
N ARG A 101 -0.38 7.63 -22.17
CA ARG A 101 -0.84 8.94 -22.66
C ARG A 101 -2.22 9.37 -22.15
N ASP A 102 -3.12 8.42 -21.95
CA ASP A 102 -4.54 8.68 -21.66
C ASP A 102 -4.90 8.52 -20.17
N MET A 103 -3.91 8.62 -19.28
CA MET A 103 -4.10 8.51 -17.82
C MET A 103 -4.27 9.84 -17.07
#